data_AF-A0A5E4GDF7-F1
#
_entry.id   AF-A0A5E4GDF7-F1
#
_cell.length_a   1.000
_cell.length_b   1.000
_cell.length_c   1.000
_cell.angle_alpha   90.00
_cell.angle_beta   90.00
_cell.angle_gamma   90.00
#
_symmetry.space_group_name_H-M   'P 1'
#
loop_
_entity.id
_entity.type
_entity.pdbx_description
1 polymer ?
#
loop_
_entity_poly.entity_id
_entity_poly.type
_entity_poly.pdbx_seq_one_letter_code
_entity_poly.pdbx_strand_id
1 'polypeptide(L)'
;MEEQHPVTNSKSRKNQDGNKSQKSSKSPGQAKEHKDQLERLSEKDPEFYDFLKEHDQELLQFNDEDIDEDSDTNLKEDETPVDDEIQVDEETGRHDVLQKKKKPSKQVITSEMVDAWCNSIREDGKLSAIHSLMKAFRTACHYGDDKEDESMLDFSVMSSSVFNKVMLFVLKEMDGIIRKLLELPAFGGKKETILDVMNTKRWKNYNHLVKSYIGNALHVLRQMTDTEMISFTLRRLQYSSIFLAAFPVLLRKYIKTAVDLWGLGGGSLPLVSLLFLRDLCVRLGTDCLDECFKGIYKAYVLNCQFITAAKLQHVQFRANCVIELYGVDLPTAYQHAFVFIRQLAMILREALNAKTKEAFRKVYEWKFMNCLELWTGAISSYGSEADFRPVVYPLAQIIYGVARLVPTARYFPLRLRCVRMLNRIAASTGTFTPVSMLLLDMLEMKELNRPATGGVGKALDLRTILKVSKPTLKTRAFQEACVLSVVDELAEHLAQWSYSIAFPELSFIPAVRLRSFCKSTKVERFRKAMRELIRQIEANCQFTNERRMSISFLPNDPAAASFLEVCTFHNFFFSLPL
;
A
#
# COMPACT_ATOMS: atom_id res chain seq x y z
N MET A 1 -63.61 -32.42 35.31
CA MET A 1 -63.66 -31.39 36.35
C MET A 1 -62.97 -30.17 35.79
N GLU A 2 -63.79 -29.16 35.54
CA GLU A 2 -63.50 -27.85 34.97
C GLU A 2 -62.77 -26.91 35.96
N GLU A 3 -62.45 -25.73 35.42
CA GLU A 3 -62.05 -24.42 36.01
C GLU A 3 -60.55 -24.12 35.90
N GLN A 4 -60.06 -23.36 34.90
CA GLN A 4 -60.24 -21.93 34.53
C GLN A 4 -59.68 -20.91 35.55
N HIS A 5 -58.46 -20.40 35.24
CA HIS A 5 -57.96 -18.99 35.12
C HIS A 5 -58.39 -17.89 36.16
N PRO A 6 -57.73 -16.69 36.31
CA PRO A 6 -56.99 -15.94 35.26
C PRO A 6 -55.90 -14.87 35.67
N VAL A 7 -55.28 -14.28 34.63
CA VAL A 7 -54.96 -12.84 34.39
C VAL A 7 -53.71 -12.11 34.96
N THR A 8 -53.26 -11.22 34.06
CA THR A 8 -52.09 -10.38 33.83
C THR A 8 -52.03 -8.99 34.49
N ASN A 9 -50.80 -8.44 34.54
CA ASN A 9 -50.36 -7.10 34.09
C ASN A 9 -50.01 -5.94 35.08
N SER A 10 -48.75 -5.49 34.94
CA SER A 10 -48.21 -4.10 34.96
C SER A 10 -48.41 -3.14 36.16
N LYS A 11 -47.29 -2.58 36.68
CA LYS A 11 -46.92 -1.14 36.54
C LYS A 11 -45.57 -0.75 37.18
N SER A 12 -44.77 -0.08 36.35
CA SER A 12 -43.63 0.83 36.50
C SER A 12 -43.33 1.53 37.85
N ARG A 13 -42.03 1.78 38.11
CA ARG A 13 -41.50 3.09 38.55
C ARG A 13 -39.98 3.24 38.27
N LYS A 14 -39.59 4.41 37.75
CA LYS A 14 -38.23 4.93 37.48
C LYS A 14 -37.45 5.21 38.78
N ASN A 15 -36.11 5.09 38.76
CA ASN A 15 -35.19 6.22 39.01
C ASN A 15 -33.72 5.88 38.73
N GLN A 16 -32.99 6.94 38.38
CA GLN A 16 -31.57 7.09 38.01
C GLN A 16 -30.60 6.66 39.14
N ASP A 17 -29.39 6.17 38.83
CA ASP A 17 -28.13 6.95 38.81
C ASP A 17 -26.88 6.04 38.68
N GLY A 18 -25.75 6.61 38.22
CA GLY A 18 -24.41 6.19 38.72
C GLY A 18 -23.55 5.19 37.93
N ASN A 19 -22.82 5.71 36.95
CA ASN A 19 -21.43 5.40 36.51
C ASN A 19 -20.61 4.31 37.25
N LYS A 20 -20.04 3.34 36.52
CA LYS A 20 -18.61 2.91 36.61
C LYS A 20 -18.27 1.82 35.58
N SER A 21 -17.59 2.23 34.51
CA SER A 21 -16.86 1.37 33.57
C SER A 21 -15.65 0.74 34.26
N GLN A 22 -15.61 -0.59 34.34
CA GLN A 22 -14.42 -1.34 34.74
C GLN A 22 -13.42 -1.35 33.57
N LYS A 23 -12.41 -0.45 33.63
CA LYS A 23 -11.14 -0.64 32.92
C LYS A 23 -10.41 -1.83 33.58
N SER A 24 -10.23 -2.91 32.83
CA SER A 24 -9.35 -4.01 33.23
C SER A 24 -7.90 -3.61 32.90
N SER A 25 -7.04 -3.62 33.91
CA SER A 25 -5.61 -3.33 33.83
C SER A 25 -4.89 -4.46 33.08
N LYS A 26 -4.21 -4.12 31.97
CA LYS A 26 -3.29 -5.03 31.24
C LYS A 26 -1.91 -5.06 31.92
N SER A 27 -1.26 -6.20 31.86
CA SER A 27 -0.11 -6.62 32.67
C SER A 27 1.26 -6.13 32.16
N PRO A 28 2.18 -5.66 33.05
CA PRO A 28 3.55 -5.19 32.73
C PRO A 28 4.56 -6.26 32.26
N GLY A 29 4.11 -7.47 31.93
CA GLY A 29 4.99 -8.58 31.51
C GLY A 29 5.49 -8.50 30.06
N GLN A 30 4.75 -7.82 29.17
CA GLN A 30 5.03 -7.82 27.73
C GLN A 30 6.23 -6.92 27.35
N ALA A 31 6.44 -5.81 28.07
CA ALA A 31 7.60 -4.95 27.89
C ALA A 31 8.92 -5.62 28.31
N LYS A 32 8.87 -6.52 29.31
CA LYS A 32 10.04 -7.22 29.82
C LYS A 32 10.50 -8.32 28.85
N GLU A 33 9.58 -9.08 28.28
CA GLU A 33 9.90 -10.08 27.23
C GLU A 33 10.40 -9.42 25.92
N HIS A 34 9.93 -8.21 25.61
CA HIS A 34 10.41 -7.44 24.45
C HIS A 34 11.87 -7.00 24.62
N LYS A 35 12.24 -6.58 25.84
CA LYS A 35 13.62 -6.25 26.19
C LYS A 35 14.56 -7.45 26.06
N ASP A 36 14.13 -8.63 26.51
CA ASP A 36 14.91 -9.86 26.41
C ASP A 36 15.14 -10.31 24.95
N GLN A 37 14.23 -9.98 24.02
CA GLN A 37 14.42 -10.25 22.58
C GLN A 37 15.38 -9.28 21.90
N LEU A 38 15.45 -8.04 22.39
CA LEU A 38 16.41 -7.02 21.96
C LEU A 38 17.82 -7.32 22.49
N GLU A 39 17.94 -7.85 23.71
CA GLU A 39 19.22 -8.35 24.25
C GLU A 39 19.73 -9.58 23.48
N ARG A 40 18.84 -10.37 22.87
CA ARG A 40 19.24 -11.46 21.94
C ARG A 40 19.66 -10.97 20.55
N LEU A 41 19.32 -9.73 20.18
CA LEU A 41 19.74 -9.11 18.93
C LEU A 41 21.19 -8.59 19.05
N SER A 42 21.59 -8.06 20.21
CA SER A 42 23.00 -7.68 20.46
C SER A 42 23.95 -8.88 20.43
N GLU A 43 23.49 -10.07 20.79
CA GLU A 43 24.30 -11.30 20.72
C GLU A 43 24.44 -11.87 19.29
N LYS A 44 23.47 -11.61 18.40
CA LYS A 44 23.44 -12.18 17.04
C LYS A 44 23.98 -11.23 15.98
N ASP A 45 23.84 -9.93 16.19
CA ASP A 45 24.28 -8.90 15.25
C ASP A 45 24.61 -7.59 16.00
N PRO A 46 25.86 -7.44 16.48
CA PRO A 46 26.29 -6.29 17.27
C PRO A 46 26.28 -4.97 16.48
N GLU A 47 26.66 -5.01 15.20
CA GLU A 47 26.69 -3.81 14.34
C GLU A 47 25.27 -3.28 14.11
N PHE A 48 24.28 -4.16 13.94
CA PHE A 48 22.88 -3.75 13.80
C PHE A 48 22.28 -3.23 15.11
N TYR A 49 22.66 -3.80 16.25
CA TYR A 49 22.22 -3.31 17.56
C TYR A 49 22.76 -1.91 17.85
N ASP A 50 24.03 -1.65 17.53
CA ASP A 50 24.63 -0.33 17.69
C ASP A 50 24.04 0.69 16.70
N PHE A 51 23.76 0.28 15.46
CA PHE A 51 23.03 1.08 14.48
C PHE A 51 21.62 1.49 14.98
N LEU A 52 20.87 0.56 15.57
CA LEU A 52 19.54 0.83 16.18
C LEU A 52 19.63 1.81 17.35
N LYS A 53 20.73 1.78 18.11
CA LYS A 53 20.94 2.63 19.29
C LYS A 53 21.35 4.05 18.92
N GLU A 54 22.07 4.23 17.82
CA GLU A 54 22.51 5.54 17.33
C GLU A 54 21.46 6.27 16.50
N HIS A 55 20.63 5.54 15.75
CA HIS A 55 19.71 6.16 14.79
C HIS A 55 18.26 6.28 15.29
N ASP A 56 17.80 5.44 16.23
CA ASP A 56 16.38 5.47 16.60
C ASP A 56 16.05 4.86 17.98
N GLN A 57 16.30 5.63 19.06
CA GLN A 57 15.97 5.20 20.43
C GLN A 57 14.46 5.06 20.71
N GLU A 58 13.59 5.64 19.89
CA GLU A 58 12.12 5.51 20.04
C GLU A 58 11.62 4.11 19.64
N LEU A 59 12.33 3.40 18.74
CA LEU A 59 12.05 1.98 18.43
C LEU A 59 12.28 1.04 19.64
N LEU A 60 12.97 1.52 20.69
CA LEU A 60 13.19 0.80 21.95
C LEU A 60 12.04 0.97 22.95
N GLN A 61 11.16 1.96 22.76
CA GLN A 61 10.08 2.32 23.69
C GLN A 61 8.72 2.32 22.99
N PHE A 62 8.20 1.15 22.61
CA PHE A 62 6.82 1.06 22.11
C PHE A 62 5.81 0.99 23.26
N ASN A 63 4.92 1.98 23.31
CA ASN A 63 3.64 1.92 24.02
C ASN A 63 2.56 1.39 23.07
N ASP A 64 1.69 0.53 23.57
CA ASP A 64 0.61 -0.17 22.83
C ASP A 64 -0.54 0.75 22.36
N GLU A 65 -0.42 2.09 22.46
CA GLU A 65 -1.48 3.05 22.15
C GLU A 65 -1.48 3.54 20.69
N ASP A 66 -0.40 3.35 19.93
CA ASP A 66 -0.23 3.93 18.58
C ASP A 66 -1.03 3.23 17.46
N ILE A 67 -1.85 2.22 17.77
CA ILE A 67 -2.60 1.46 16.77
C ILE A 67 -4.13 1.67 16.89
N ASP A 68 -4.65 2.19 18.01
CA ASP A 68 -6.11 2.26 18.25
C ASP A 68 -6.68 3.66 18.60
N GLU A 69 -5.92 4.75 18.56
CA GLU A 69 -6.49 6.12 18.66
C GLU A 69 -6.07 6.99 17.46
N ASP A 70 -6.97 7.08 16.46
CA ASP A 70 -7.23 8.32 15.70
C ASP A 70 -8.43 8.08 14.76
N SER A 71 -9.57 7.80 15.38
CA SER A 71 -10.88 8.06 14.80
C SER A 71 -11.67 8.96 15.73
N ASP A 72 -11.15 10.17 15.97
CA ASP A 72 -11.98 11.30 16.33
C ASP A 72 -11.40 12.58 15.73
N THR A 73 -12.21 13.20 14.90
CA THR A 73 -12.07 14.57 14.44
C THR A 73 -11.95 15.51 15.64
N ASN A 74 -10.74 16.02 15.92
CA ASN A 74 -10.45 17.35 16.46
C ASN A 74 -8.96 17.44 16.82
N LEU A 75 -8.10 17.58 15.81
CA LEU A 75 -6.79 18.19 16.04
C LEU A 75 -7.02 19.70 16.08
N LYS A 76 -6.95 20.25 17.30
CA LYS A 76 -6.86 21.69 17.52
C LYS A 76 -5.74 22.23 16.64
N GLU A 77 -6.10 23.18 15.80
CA GLU A 77 -5.19 24.01 15.05
C GLU A 77 -4.30 24.76 16.04
N ASP A 78 -3.05 24.32 16.21
CA ASP A 78 -1.99 25.27 16.51
C ASP A 78 -1.70 26.01 15.20
N GLU A 79 -2.52 27.03 14.95
CA GLU A 79 -2.16 28.14 14.10
C GLU A 79 -0.98 28.86 14.77
N THR A 80 0.25 28.45 14.47
CA THR A 80 1.36 29.40 14.47
C THR A 80 1.20 30.23 13.20
N PRO A 81 0.82 31.53 13.30
CA PRO A 81 0.85 32.40 12.14
C PRO A 81 2.30 32.47 11.67
N VAL A 82 2.52 32.26 10.39
CA VAL A 82 3.79 32.59 9.73
C VAL A 82 3.79 34.11 9.57
N ASP A 83 4.05 34.80 10.68
CA ASP A 83 4.32 36.23 10.70
C ASP A 83 5.84 36.42 10.64
N ASP A 84 6.36 36.35 9.42
CA ASP A 84 7.64 37.01 9.11
C ASP A 84 7.28 38.28 8.35
N GLU A 85 7.08 39.35 9.11
CA GLU A 85 6.96 40.72 8.61
C GLU A 85 8.17 41.03 7.70
N ILE A 86 7.88 41.32 6.44
CA ILE A 86 8.84 42.00 5.56
C ILE A 86 8.78 43.48 5.94
N GLN A 87 9.58 43.89 6.93
CA GLN A 87 9.88 45.30 7.14
C GLN A 87 10.97 45.73 6.14
N VAL A 88 10.59 46.56 5.18
CA VAL A 88 11.53 47.27 4.31
C VAL A 88 11.76 48.64 4.94
N ASP A 89 12.96 48.83 5.47
CA ASP A 89 13.43 50.07 6.07
C ASP A 89 13.84 51.05 4.94
N GLU A 90 13.11 52.15 4.78
CA GLU A 90 13.52 53.30 3.95
C GLU A 90 13.52 54.56 4.83
N GLU A 91 14.65 54.81 5.49
CA GLU A 91 14.97 56.12 6.06
C GLU A 91 15.68 57.01 5.02
N THR A 92 14.99 58.05 4.53
CA THR A 92 15.34 59.49 4.61
C THR A 92 14.89 60.30 3.39
N GLY A 93 14.14 61.38 3.67
CA GLY A 93 13.94 62.49 2.73
C GLY A 93 12.58 63.20 2.81
N ARG A 94 12.37 64.02 3.84
CA ARG A 94 11.22 64.96 3.92
C ARG A 94 11.21 65.93 2.72
N HIS A 95 10.05 66.08 2.08
CA HIS A 95 9.46 67.40 1.79
C HIS A 95 7.95 67.28 1.55
N ASP A 96 7.19 68.00 2.38
CA ASP A 96 5.74 68.24 2.34
C ASP A 96 5.27 68.82 0.99
N VAL A 97 4.20 68.26 0.38
CA VAL A 97 3.04 69.02 -0.15
C VAL A 97 1.80 68.09 -0.23
N LEU A 98 0.75 68.47 0.49
CA LEU A 98 -0.61 67.89 0.48
C LEU A 98 -1.26 67.85 -0.91
N GLN A 99 -1.62 66.67 -1.45
CA GLN A 99 -2.75 66.51 -2.38
C GLN A 99 -3.47 65.14 -2.27
N LYS A 100 -4.74 65.19 -1.84
CA LYS A 100 -5.88 64.27 -2.00
C LYS A 100 -5.60 62.80 -2.42
N LYS A 101 -5.73 61.87 -1.46
CA LYS A 101 -5.92 60.42 -1.69
C LYS A 101 -7.17 60.15 -2.53
N LYS A 102 -7.01 59.66 -3.76
CA LYS A 102 -8.05 58.91 -4.50
C LYS A 102 -8.09 57.47 -4.00
N LYS A 103 -9.29 56.90 -3.82
CA LYS A 103 -9.52 55.48 -3.54
C LYS A 103 -8.82 54.60 -4.60
N PRO A 104 -8.17 53.47 -4.24
CA PRO A 104 -7.61 52.56 -5.24
C PRO A 104 -8.77 51.86 -5.97
N SER A 105 -8.82 52.01 -7.28
CA SER A 105 -9.74 51.27 -8.13
C SER A 105 -9.24 49.83 -8.27
N LYS A 106 -10.08 48.85 -7.89
CA LYS A 106 -9.84 47.42 -8.14
C LYS A 106 -9.48 47.20 -9.61
N GLN A 107 -8.29 46.68 -9.90
CA GLN A 107 -7.83 46.48 -11.27
C GLN A 107 -8.31 45.11 -11.75
N VAL A 108 -9.07 45.07 -12.84
CA VAL A 108 -9.55 43.81 -13.42
C VAL A 108 -8.45 43.24 -14.31
N ILE A 109 -8.08 41.97 -14.13
CA ILE A 109 -7.09 41.30 -14.98
C ILE A 109 -7.76 40.90 -16.28
N THR A 110 -7.32 41.47 -17.40
CA THR A 110 -7.83 41.14 -18.75
C THR A 110 -6.95 40.09 -19.44
N SER A 111 -7.51 39.39 -20.43
CA SER A 111 -6.75 38.40 -21.23
C SER A 111 -5.56 39.03 -21.95
N GLU A 112 -5.72 40.27 -22.41
CA GLU A 112 -4.68 41.03 -23.12
C GLU A 112 -3.49 41.36 -22.23
N MET A 113 -3.73 41.69 -20.95
CA MET A 113 -2.65 41.89 -19.97
C MET A 113 -1.85 40.61 -19.76
N VAL A 114 -2.54 39.46 -19.68
CA VAL A 114 -1.89 38.15 -19.55
C VAL A 114 -1.08 37.83 -20.80
N ASP A 115 -1.58 38.10 -22.01
CA ASP A 115 -0.83 37.91 -23.26
C ASP A 115 0.43 38.77 -23.33
N ALA A 116 0.33 40.05 -22.94
CA ALA A 116 1.48 40.95 -22.90
C ALA A 116 2.56 40.46 -21.92
N TRP A 117 2.17 39.96 -20.74
CA TRP A 117 3.10 39.35 -19.80
C TRP A 117 3.72 38.05 -20.36
N CYS A 118 2.90 37.18 -20.96
CA CYS A 118 3.38 35.93 -21.56
C CYS A 118 4.42 36.17 -22.66
N ASN A 119 4.18 37.13 -23.55
CA ASN A 119 5.10 37.49 -24.63
C ASN A 119 6.39 38.13 -24.07
N SER A 120 6.25 39.06 -23.12
CA SER A 120 7.40 39.70 -22.46
C SER A 120 8.31 38.70 -21.72
N ILE A 121 7.74 37.62 -21.18
CA ILE A 121 8.49 36.55 -20.53
C ILE A 121 9.23 35.68 -21.57
N ARG A 122 8.58 35.39 -22.71
CA ARG A 122 9.16 34.55 -23.78
C ARG A 122 10.27 35.25 -24.55
N GLU A 123 10.12 36.54 -24.83
CA GLU A 123 11.03 37.33 -25.65
C GLU A 123 12.18 37.94 -24.82
N ASP A 124 11.86 38.60 -23.70
CA ASP A 124 12.83 39.44 -22.97
C ASP A 124 13.17 38.92 -21.57
N GLY A 125 12.49 37.90 -21.06
CA GLY A 125 12.71 37.39 -19.69
C GLY A 125 12.47 38.42 -18.58
N LYS A 126 11.60 39.41 -18.82
CA LYS A 126 11.36 40.55 -17.91
C LYS A 126 10.83 40.11 -16.53
N LEU A 127 11.58 40.42 -15.48
CA LEU A 127 11.24 40.10 -14.08
C LEU A 127 9.93 40.74 -13.61
N SER A 128 9.62 41.96 -14.05
CA SER A 128 8.36 42.64 -13.71
C SER A 128 7.13 41.88 -14.22
N ALA A 129 7.19 41.34 -15.44
CA ALA A 129 6.13 40.52 -16.02
C ALA A 129 5.94 39.21 -15.26
N ILE A 130 7.04 38.59 -14.78
CA ILE A 130 6.99 37.38 -13.94
C ILE A 130 6.28 37.68 -12.61
N HIS A 131 6.61 38.79 -11.96
CA HIS A 131 5.98 39.17 -10.69
C HIS A 131 4.49 39.45 -10.84
N SER A 132 4.09 40.19 -11.88
CA SER A 132 2.67 40.44 -12.18
C SER A 132 1.91 39.15 -12.47
N LEU A 133 2.49 38.25 -13.26
CA LEU A 133 1.91 36.95 -13.56
C LEU A 133 1.79 36.06 -12.31
N MET A 134 2.78 36.08 -11.42
CA MET A 134 2.73 35.32 -10.17
C MET A 134 1.72 35.89 -9.16
N LYS A 135 1.50 37.22 -9.14
CA LYS A 135 0.41 37.82 -8.37
C LYS A 135 -0.95 37.35 -8.91
N ALA A 136 -1.12 37.35 -10.24
CA ALA A 136 -2.32 36.80 -10.88
C ALA A 136 -2.51 35.31 -10.59
N PHE A 137 -1.44 34.52 -10.60
CA PHE A 137 -1.48 33.09 -10.25
C PHE A 137 -1.91 32.87 -8.81
N ARG A 138 -1.33 33.61 -7.85
CA ARG A 138 -1.73 33.55 -6.44
C ARG A 138 -3.22 33.86 -6.27
N THR A 139 -3.70 34.94 -6.89
CA THR A 139 -5.12 35.30 -6.86
C THR A 139 -6.00 34.21 -7.48
N ALA A 140 -5.57 33.59 -8.58
CA ALA A 140 -6.27 32.46 -9.18
C ALA A 140 -6.29 31.24 -8.26
N CYS A 141 -5.18 30.93 -7.58
CA CYS A 141 -5.08 29.77 -6.69
C CYS A 141 -6.04 29.87 -5.49
N HIS A 142 -6.23 31.07 -4.94
CA HIS A 142 -7.13 31.35 -3.81
C HIS A 142 -8.52 31.83 -4.26
N TYR A 143 -8.87 31.60 -5.53
CA TYR A 143 -10.17 32.00 -6.05
C TYR A 143 -11.27 31.15 -5.41
N GLY A 144 -12.05 31.75 -4.51
CA GLY A 144 -13.12 31.07 -3.76
C GLY A 144 -12.75 30.63 -2.34
N ASP A 145 -11.58 31.01 -1.82
CA ASP A 145 -11.32 30.91 -0.38
C ASP A 145 -12.14 31.99 0.35
N ASP A 146 -13.15 31.60 1.12
CA ASP A 146 -13.97 32.49 1.96
C ASP A 146 -13.23 32.98 3.23
N LYS A 147 -11.89 33.04 3.22
CA LYS A 147 -11.13 33.61 4.34
C LYS A 147 -11.02 35.12 4.16
N GLU A 148 -11.64 35.85 5.08
CA GLU A 148 -11.72 37.30 5.21
C GLU A 148 -10.35 37.97 5.47
N ASP A 149 -9.34 37.75 4.62
CA ASP A 149 -8.15 38.59 4.59
C ASP A 149 -8.41 39.81 3.70
N GLU A 150 -9.02 40.85 4.29
CA GLU A 150 -9.35 42.14 3.67
C GLU A 150 -8.12 42.94 3.15
N SER A 151 -6.89 42.41 3.27
CA SER A 151 -5.66 43.11 2.90
C SER A 151 -5.08 42.75 1.52
N MET A 152 -5.66 41.80 0.75
CA MET A 152 -5.08 41.32 -0.52
C MET A 152 -5.94 41.47 -1.79
N LEU A 153 -6.99 42.30 -1.77
CA LEU A 153 -7.98 42.42 -2.85
C LEU A 153 -7.70 43.50 -3.94
N ASP A 154 -6.47 43.58 -4.48
CA ASP A 154 -6.21 44.46 -5.64
C ASP A 154 -6.82 43.93 -6.96
N PHE A 155 -7.08 42.62 -7.06
CA PHE A 155 -7.49 41.92 -8.28
C PHE A 155 -8.71 41.01 -8.06
N SER A 156 -9.84 41.54 -7.59
CA SER A 156 -10.93 40.68 -7.07
C SER A 156 -11.85 40.03 -8.12
N VAL A 157 -11.62 40.17 -9.43
CA VAL A 157 -12.49 39.55 -10.46
C VAL A 157 -11.66 39.11 -11.67
N MET A 158 -11.51 37.80 -11.86
CA MET A 158 -10.97 37.19 -13.08
C MET A 158 -12.10 36.47 -13.82
N SER A 159 -12.22 36.64 -15.13
CA SER A 159 -13.13 35.80 -15.92
C SER A 159 -12.59 34.37 -16.01
N SER A 160 -13.46 33.37 -16.21
CA SER A 160 -13.04 31.96 -16.33
C SER A 160 -12.00 31.74 -17.42
N SER A 161 -12.04 32.53 -18.51
CA SER A 161 -11.04 32.47 -19.58
C SER A 161 -9.66 32.97 -19.14
N VAL A 162 -9.60 34.05 -18.36
CA VAL A 162 -8.35 34.59 -17.81
C VAL A 162 -7.79 33.65 -16.74
N PHE A 163 -8.63 33.10 -15.87
CA PHE A 163 -8.25 32.09 -14.88
C PHE A 163 -7.56 30.89 -15.54
N ASN A 164 -8.22 30.25 -16.52
CA ASN A 164 -7.67 29.08 -17.21
C ASN A 164 -6.35 29.40 -17.92
N LYS A 165 -6.26 30.57 -18.54
CA LYS A 165 -5.05 31.00 -19.25
C LYS A 165 -3.86 31.20 -18.32
N VAL A 166 -4.07 31.89 -17.19
CA VAL A 166 -3.03 32.08 -16.16
C VAL A 166 -2.58 30.74 -15.60
N MET A 167 -3.53 29.87 -15.23
CA MET A 167 -3.24 28.56 -14.66
C MET A 167 -2.44 27.68 -15.65
N LEU A 168 -2.88 27.59 -16.90
CA LEU A 168 -2.21 26.82 -17.94
C LEU A 168 -0.81 27.35 -18.24
N PHE A 169 -0.63 28.67 -18.38
CA PHE A 169 0.67 29.24 -18.70
C PHE A 169 1.66 29.05 -17.54
N VAL A 170 1.26 29.36 -16.30
CA VAL A 170 2.14 29.27 -15.14
C VAL A 170 2.54 27.81 -14.86
N LEU A 171 1.58 26.88 -14.86
CA LEU A 171 1.91 25.46 -14.67
C LEU A 171 2.77 24.91 -15.83
N LYS A 172 2.67 25.46 -17.04
CA LYS A 172 3.46 25.01 -18.18
C LYS A 172 4.88 25.59 -18.19
N GLU A 173 5.03 26.89 -17.99
CA GLU A 173 6.29 27.58 -18.28
C GLU A 173 7.12 27.90 -17.03
N MET A 174 6.52 27.90 -15.82
CA MET A 174 7.19 28.42 -14.62
C MET A 174 8.43 27.61 -14.21
N ASP A 175 8.41 26.29 -14.36
CA ASP A 175 9.60 25.44 -14.13
C ASP A 175 10.79 25.90 -14.98
N GLY A 176 10.58 26.07 -16.30
CA GLY A 176 11.61 26.52 -17.22
C GLY A 176 12.10 27.94 -16.93
N ILE A 177 11.21 28.83 -16.50
CA ILE A 177 11.56 30.20 -16.10
C ILE A 177 12.45 30.17 -14.86
N ILE A 178 12.05 29.44 -13.81
CA ILE A 178 12.82 29.31 -12.57
C ILE A 178 14.20 28.69 -12.86
N ARG A 179 14.26 27.64 -13.69
CA ARG A 179 15.51 27.01 -14.08
C ARG A 179 16.46 27.98 -14.77
N LYS A 180 15.96 28.82 -15.69
CA LYS A 180 16.78 29.86 -16.35
C LYS A 180 17.30 30.90 -15.36
N LEU A 181 16.45 31.37 -14.43
CA LEU A 181 16.85 32.36 -13.41
C LEU A 181 17.93 31.80 -12.47
N LEU A 182 17.85 30.51 -12.14
CA LEU A 182 18.79 29.81 -11.27
C LEU A 182 19.96 29.15 -12.00
N GLU A 183 20.07 29.30 -13.34
CA GLU A 183 21.10 28.63 -14.17
C GLU A 183 21.16 27.10 -14.01
N LEU A 184 19.99 26.50 -13.84
CA LEU A 184 19.83 25.06 -13.73
C LEU A 184 19.68 24.39 -15.11
N PRO A 185 20.00 23.09 -15.21
CA PRO A 185 19.69 22.29 -16.40
C PRO A 185 18.20 22.38 -16.76
N ALA A 186 17.92 22.39 -18.07
CA ALA A 186 16.57 22.57 -18.61
C ALA A 186 15.58 21.48 -18.16
N PHE A 187 16.07 20.29 -17.79
CA PHE A 187 15.27 19.20 -17.26
C PHE A 187 16.08 18.38 -16.25
N GLY A 188 15.39 17.69 -15.35
CA GLY A 188 16.00 16.78 -14.38
C GLY A 188 16.79 17.49 -13.28
N GLY A 189 17.85 16.82 -12.84
CA GLY A 189 18.65 17.17 -11.68
C GLY A 189 18.34 16.26 -10.48
N LYS A 190 19.25 16.25 -9.51
CA LYS A 190 19.10 15.57 -8.23
C LYS A 190 19.13 16.58 -7.09
N LYS A 191 18.81 16.13 -5.87
CA LYS A 191 18.87 16.93 -4.64
C LYS A 191 20.15 17.79 -4.54
N GLU A 192 21.31 17.22 -4.85
CA GLU A 192 22.61 17.89 -4.72
C GLU A 192 22.65 19.17 -5.54
N THR A 193 22.06 19.15 -6.75
CA THR A 193 21.99 20.31 -7.64
C THR A 193 21.29 21.50 -6.99
N ILE A 194 20.27 21.27 -6.17
CA ILE A 194 19.54 22.34 -5.49
C ILE A 194 20.30 22.82 -4.25
N LEU A 195 20.91 21.90 -3.49
CA LEU A 195 21.72 22.25 -2.33
C LEU A 195 22.90 23.16 -2.69
N ASP A 196 23.53 22.91 -3.83
CA ASP A 196 24.61 23.77 -4.34
C ASP A 196 24.09 25.19 -4.66
N VAL A 197 22.92 25.27 -5.30
CA VAL A 197 22.30 26.55 -5.67
C VAL A 197 21.83 27.33 -4.45
N MET A 198 21.40 26.68 -3.37
CA MET A 198 20.93 27.34 -2.15
C MET A 198 21.97 28.28 -1.52
N ASN A 199 23.26 28.01 -1.73
CA ASN A 199 24.36 28.84 -1.22
C ASN A 199 24.66 30.07 -2.08
N THR A 200 24.02 30.21 -3.24
CA THR A 200 24.29 31.29 -4.18
C THR A 200 23.49 32.56 -3.89
N LYS A 201 24.00 33.72 -4.31
CA LYS A 201 23.26 35.00 -4.24
C LYS A 201 21.95 34.96 -5.05
N ARG A 202 21.91 34.19 -6.13
CA ARG A 202 20.72 34.03 -6.99
C ARG A 202 19.58 33.35 -6.25
N TRP A 203 19.88 32.32 -5.47
CA TRP A 203 18.87 31.70 -4.61
C TRP A 203 18.30 32.69 -3.59
N LYS A 204 19.15 33.48 -2.94
CA LYS A 204 18.68 34.52 -2.01
C LYS A 204 17.74 35.53 -2.69
N ASN A 205 17.98 35.84 -3.96
CA ASN A 205 17.14 36.75 -4.73
C ASN A 205 15.81 36.11 -5.16
N TYR A 206 15.79 34.83 -5.54
CA TYR A 206 14.62 34.20 -6.18
C TYR A 206 13.91 33.13 -5.36
N ASN A 207 14.38 32.76 -4.17
CA ASN A 207 13.76 31.70 -3.35
C ASN A 207 12.28 31.98 -3.03
N HIS A 208 11.91 33.24 -2.81
CA HIS A 208 10.55 33.64 -2.48
C HIS A 208 9.59 33.36 -3.65
N LEU A 209 10.08 33.53 -4.89
CA LEU A 209 9.35 33.24 -6.12
C LEU A 209 9.07 31.73 -6.24
N VAL A 210 10.10 30.91 -5.99
CA VAL A 210 9.98 29.44 -6.01
C VAL A 210 9.02 28.96 -4.93
N LYS A 211 9.18 29.44 -3.69
CA LYS A 211 8.31 29.13 -2.55
C LYS A 211 6.86 29.53 -2.84
N SER A 212 6.64 30.72 -3.41
CA SER A 212 5.32 31.21 -3.79
C SER A 212 4.66 30.32 -4.86
N TYR A 213 5.40 29.95 -5.91
CA TYR A 213 4.87 29.09 -6.97
C TYR A 213 4.44 27.71 -6.43
N ILE A 214 5.33 27.05 -5.70
CA ILE A 214 5.08 25.71 -5.16
C ILE A 214 4.01 25.75 -4.07
N GLY A 215 4.04 26.75 -3.17
CA GLY A 215 3.05 26.90 -2.11
C GLY A 215 1.63 27.11 -2.65
N ASN A 216 1.46 28.01 -3.62
CA ASN A 216 0.15 28.28 -4.22
C ASN A 216 -0.34 27.10 -5.06
N ALA A 217 0.55 26.41 -5.78
CA ALA A 217 0.16 25.22 -6.55
C ALA A 217 -0.27 24.05 -5.65
N LEU A 218 0.33 23.89 -4.47
CA LEU A 218 -0.13 22.94 -3.46
C LEU A 218 -1.54 23.27 -2.96
N HIS A 219 -1.83 24.55 -2.72
CA HIS A 219 -3.15 24.98 -2.30
C HIS A 219 -4.21 24.61 -3.34
N VAL A 220 -3.92 24.86 -4.63
CA VAL A 220 -4.78 24.45 -5.75
C VAL A 220 -5.05 22.94 -5.75
N LEU A 221 -4.01 22.12 -5.56
CA LEU A 221 -4.18 20.66 -5.52
C LEU A 221 -5.10 20.18 -4.38
N ARG A 222 -5.22 20.94 -3.29
CA ARG A 222 -6.05 20.60 -2.13
C ARG A 222 -7.49 21.06 -2.27
N GLN A 223 -7.72 22.20 -2.91
CA GLN A 223 -9.06 22.78 -3.07
C GLN A 223 -9.78 22.29 -4.33
N MET A 224 -9.05 21.90 -5.38
CA MET A 224 -9.67 21.42 -6.60
C MET A 224 -10.35 20.06 -6.39
N THR A 225 -11.52 19.91 -7.01
CA THR A 225 -12.30 18.67 -7.03
C THR A 225 -12.30 17.99 -8.40
N ASP A 226 -12.00 18.74 -9.47
CA ASP A 226 -11.93 18.20 -10.82
C ASP A 226 -10.69 17.31 -11.01
N THR A 227 -10.94 16.01 -11.19
CA THR A 227 -9.90 14.99 -11.33
C THR A 227 -8.98 15.19 -12.54
N GLU A 228 -9.47 15.77 -13.64
CA GLU A 228 -8.64 16.01 -14.83
C GLU A 228 -7.69 17.18 -14.60
N MET A 229 -8.19 18.26 -14.00
CA MET A 229 -7.39 19.43 -13.67
C MET A 229 -6.34 19.14 -12.59
N ILE A 230 -6.70 18.35 -11.57
CA ILE A 230 -5.73 17.86 -10.57
C ILE A 230 -4.65 17.02 -11.25
N SER A 231 -5.04 16.10 -12.14
CA SER A 231 -4.10 15.26 -12.89
C SER A 231 -3.16 16.10 -13.75
N PHE A 232 -3.67 17.10 -14.46
CA PHE A 232 -2.88 18.05 -15.24
C PHE A 232 -1.89 18.81 -14.35
N THR A 233 -2.38 19.38 -13.26
CA THR A 233 -1.57 20.17 -12.32
C THR A 233 -0.45 19.33 -11.73
N LEU A 234 -0.73 18.10 -11.29
CA LEU A 234 0.26 17.21 -10.71
C LEU A 234 1.34 16.78 -11.73
N ARG A 235 0.95 16.48 -12.98
CA ARG A 235 1.90 16.20 -14.08
C ARG A 235 2.81 17.37 -14.39
N ARG A 236 2.30 18.61 -14.31
CA ARG A 236 3.10 19.82 -14.50
C ARG A 236 4.05 20.07 -13.34
N LEU A 237 3.58 19.87 -12.10
CA LEU A 237 4.39 20.03 -10.91
C LEU A 237 5.47 18.96 -10.77
N GLN A 238 5.32 17.81 -11.43
CA GLN A 238 6.37 16.79 -11.49
C GLN A 238 7.70 17.39 -11.97
N TYR A 239 7.71 18.25 -12.99
CA TYR A 239 8.94 18.89 -13.48
C TYR A 239 9.61 19.80 -12.45
N SER A 240 8.79 20.45 -11.62
CA SER A 240 9.18 21.38 -10.55
C SER A 240 9.50 20.69 -9.22
N SER A 241 9.31 19.37 -9.12
CA SER A 241 9.46 18.60 -7.87
C SER A 241 10.84 18.73 -7.23
N ILE A 242 11.90 18.91 -8.03
CA ILE A 242 13.26 19.03 -7.53
C ILE A 242 13.42 20.21 -6.57
N PHE A 243 12.67 21.29 -6.77
CA PHE A 243 12.73 22.48 -5.92
C PHE A 243 12.19 22.23 -4.50
N LEU A 244 11.43 21.16 -4.29
CA LEU A 244 10.96 20.77 -2.95
C LEU A 244 12.11 20.37 -2.03
N ALA A 245 13.28 20.01 -2.57
CA ALA A 245 14.51 19.77 -1.81
C ALA A 245 14.85 20.95 -0.87
N ALA A 246 14.60 22.18 -1.32
CA ALA A 246 14.89 23.38 -0.53
C ALA A 246 13.81 23.72 0.51
N PHE A 247 12.65 23.05 0.47
CA PHE A 247 11.50 23.34 1.31
C PHE A 247 10.92 22.05 1.95
N PRO A 248 11.59 21.46 2.96
CA PRO A 248 11.17 20.18 3.55
C PRO A 248 9.72 20.18 4.07
N VAL A 249 9.26 21.30 4.66
CA VAL A 249 7.87 21.41 5.13
C VAL A 249 6.86 21.32 3.97
N LEU A 250 7.17 21.92 2.83
CA LEU A 250 6.32 21.80 1.63
C LEU A 250 6.41 20.40 1.05
N LEU A 251 7.60 19.79 1.01
CA LEU A 251 7.81 18.42 0.57
C LEU A 251 6.88 17.45 1.32
N ARG A 252 6.88 17.47 2.67
CA ARG A 252 5.98 16.63 3.49
C ARG A 252 4.50 16.85 3.15
N LYS A 253 4.11 18.12 2.97
CA LYS A 253 2.74 18.48 2.60
C LYS A 253 2.34 17.96 1.21
N TYR A 254 3.27 17.94 0.25
CA TYR A 254 3.10 17.37 -1.07
C TYR A 254 2.99 15.85 -1.04
N ILE A 255 3.86 15.17 -0.27
CA ILE A 255 3.81 13.72 -0.09
C ILE A 255 2.46 13.32 0.46
N LYS A 256 1.99 13.98 1.54
CA LYS A 256 0.67 13.73 2.12
C LYS A 256 -0.45 13.90 1.09
N THR A 257 -0.49 15.03 0.39
CA THR A 257 -1.52 15.30 -0.63
C THR A 257 -1.47 14.28 -1.78
N ALA A 258 -0.29 13.89 -2.25
CA ALA A 258 -0.16 12.88 -3.31
C ALA A 258 -0.59 11.48 -2.82
N VAL A 259 -0.30 11.11 -1.58
CA VAL A 259 -0.78 9.86 -0.96
C VAL A 259 -2.30 9.86 -0.83
N ASP A 260 -2.90 10.97 -0.42
CA ASP A 260 -4.37 11.12 -0.32
C ASP A 260 -5.04 11.00 -1.70
N LEU A 261 -4.50 11.68 -2.71
CA LEU A 261 -4.95 11.57 -4.10
C LEU A 261 -4.77 10.15 -4.66
N TRP A 262 -3.72 9.44 -4.26
CA TRP A 262 -3.51 8.04 -4.62
C TRP A 262 -4.53 7.10 -3.97
N GLY A 263 -4.83 7.31 -2.68
CA GLY A 263 -5.71 6.46 -1.89
C GLY A 263 -7.20 6.71 -2.15
N LEU A 264 -7.62 7.95 -2.38
CA LEU A 264 -9.02 8.35 -2.51
C LEU A 264 -9.41 8.73 -3.95
N GLY A 265 -8.43 9.06 -4.80
CA GLY A 265 -8.68 9.49 -6.16
C GLY A 265 -9.30 8.43 -7.06
N GLY A 266 -10.23 8.87 -7.92
CA GLY A 266 -10.81 8.07 -9.00
C GLY A 266 -10.09 8.26 -10.34
N GLY A 267 -10.45 7.44 -11.32
CA GLY A 267 -9.94 7.59 -12.70
C GLY A 267 -8.42 7.43 -12.79
N SER A 268 -7.75 8.43 -13.40
CA SER A 268 -6.30 8.41 -13.61
C SER A 268 -5.46 8.93 -12.43
N LEU A 269 -6.10 9.52 -11.42
CA LEU A 269 -5.42 10.16 -10.29
C LEU A 269 -4.46 9.24 -9.52
N PRO A 270 -4.82 7.98 -9.20
CA PRO A 270 -3.90 7.08 -8.50
C PRO A 270 -2.60 6.87 -9.27
N LEU A 271 -2.67 6.69 -10.59
CA LEU A 271 -1.48 6.48 -11.40
C LEU A 271 -0.61 7.74 -11.45
N VAL A 272 -1.21 8.91 -11.68
CA VAL A 272 -0.46 10.18 -11.74
C VAL A 272 0.18 10.49 -10.39
N SER A 273 -0.52 10.23 -9.29
CA SER A 273 0.00 10.45 -7.94
C SER A 273 1.14 9.51 -7.59
N LEU A 274 1.05 8.23 -8.00
CA LEU A 274 2.16 7.29 -7.86
C LEU A 274 3.39 7.76 -8.64
N LEU A 275 3.22 8.17 -9.90
CA LEU A 275 4.33 8.63 -10.72
C LEU A 275 5.01 9.85 -10.11
N PHE A 276 4.24 10.77 -9.53
CA PHE A 276 4.77 11.92 -8.80
C PHE A 276 5.55 11.49 -7.54
N LEU A 277 5.02 10.57 -6.73
CA LEU A 277 5.72 10.06 -5.54
C LEU A 277 7.02 9.31 -5.90
N ARG A 278 6.98 8.46 -6.92
CA ARG A 278 8.15 7.72 -7.41
C ARG A 278 9.23 8.68 -7.89
N ASP A 279 8.81 9.72 -8.61
CA ASP A 279 9.68 10.75 -9.15
C ASP A 279 10.35 11.60 -8.04
N LEU A 280 9.61 11.92 -6.96
CA LEU A 280 10.17 12.51 -5.74
C LEU A 280 11.23 11.60 -5.12
N CYS A 281 10.93 10.31 -4.94
CA CYS A 281 11.85 9.35 -4.34
C CYS A 281 13.15 9.22 -5.16
N VAL A 282 13.05 9.16 -6.48
CA VAL A 282 14.22 9.07 -7.37
C VAL A 282 15.06 10.33 -7.37
N ARG A 283 14.45 11.52 -7.27
CA ARG A 283 15.18 12.80 -7.32
C ARG A 283 15.73 13.28 -5.98
N LEU A 284 14.97 13.05 -4.91
CA LEU A 284 15.26 13.58 -3.57
C LEU A 284 15.88 12.53 -2.65
N GLY A 285 15.75 11.25 -2.97
CA GLY A 285 16.34 10.15 -2.22
C GLY A 285 15.85 10.09 -0.79
N THR A 286 16.78 9.92 0.14
CA THR A 286 16.53 9.65 1.57
C THR A 286 15.65 10.68 2.28
N ASP A 287 15.55 11.92 1.77
CA ASP A 287 14.75 12.98 2.40
C ASP A 287 13.24 12.71 2.38
N CYS A 288 12.78 11.85 1.46
CA CYS A 288 11.35 11.56 1.30
C CYS A 288 11.02 10.06 1.29
N LEU A 289 12.01 9.17 1.13
CA LEU A 289 11.78 7.73 1.01
C LEU A 289 10.94 7.19 2.17
N ASP A 290 11.33 7.46 3.41
CA ASP A 290 10.64 6.94 4.59
C ASP A 290 9.20 7.43 4.71
N GLU A 291 8.97 8.72 4.49
CA GLU A 291 7.62 9.30 4.56
C GLU A 291 6.73 8.79 3.42
N CYS A 292 7.27 8.65 2.21
CA CYS A 292 6.56 8.09 1.07
C CYS A 292 6.18 6.62 1.30
N PHE A 293 7.13 5.80 1.75
CA PHE A 293 6.96 4.37 1.98
C PHE A 293 5.98 4.09 3.13
N LYS A 294 6.14 4.79 4.25
CA LYS A 294 5.21 4.73 5.39
C LYS A 294 3.83 5.25 5.01
N GLY A 295 3.76 6.38 4.31
CA GLY A 295 2.53 7.03 3.90
C GLY A 295 1.70 6.16 2.95
N ILE A 296 2.31 5.63 1.89
CA ILE A 296 1.61 4.80 0.90
C ILE A 296 1.12 3.49 1.53
N TYR A 297 1.91 2.86 2.41
CA TYR A 297 1.51 1.65 3.10
C TYR A 297 0.32 1.90 4.02
N LYS A 298 0.37 2.94 4.87
CA LYS A 298 -0.76 3.31 5.73
C LYS A 298 -2.03 3.58 4.92
N ALA A 299 -1.90 4.35 3.83
CA ALA A 299 -3.02 4.63 2.93
C ALA A 299 -3.56 3.35 2.26
N TYR A 300 -2.70 2.40 1.90
CA TYR A 300 -3.12 1.09 1.38
C TYR A 300 -3.98 0.34 2.41
N VAL A 301 -3.48 0.17 3.64
CA VAL A 301 -4.15 -0.57 4.71
C VAL A 301 -5.51 0.05 5.04
N LEU A 302 -5.60 1.37 5.10
CA LEU A 302 -6.84 2.10 5.37
C LEU A 302 -7.90 1.86 4.29
N ASN A 303 -7.49 1.69 3.03
CA ASN A 303 -8.38 1.45 1.89
C ASN A 303 -8.74 -0.02 1.66
N CYS A 304 -8.16 -0.95 2.43
CA CYS A 304 -8.33 -2.40 2.26
C CYS A 304 -9.44 -3.03 3.12
N GLN A 305 -10.36 -2.23 3.69
CA GLN A 305 -11.31 -2.72 4.70
C GLN A 305 -12.45 -3.59 4.12
N PHE A 306 -12.90 -3.31 2.89
CA PHE A 306 -14.04 -3.98 2.28
C PHE A 306 -13.75 -4.37 0.82
N ILE A 307 -13.83 -5.66 0.52
CA ILE A 307 -13.66 -6.18 -0.85
C ILE A 307 -15.01 -6.54 -1.47
N THR A 308 -15.24 -5.98 -2.65
CA THR A 308 -16.24 -6.40 -3.64
C THR A 308 -15.49 -6.80 -4.92
N ALA A 309 -16.08 -7.60 -5.81
CA ALA A 309 -15.44 -8.01 -7.08
C ALA A 309 -14.85 -6.82 -7.88
N ALA A 310 -15.59 -5.70 -8.00
CA ALA A 310 -15.08 -4.48 -8.64
C ALA A 310 -13.92 -3.83 -7.86
N LYS A 311 -14.00 -3.82 -6.52
CA LYS A 311 -12.93 -3.28 -5.65
C LYS A 311 -11.67 -4.15 -5.65
N LEU A 312 -11.77 -5.45 -5.94
CA LEU A 312 -10.62 -6.35 -5.94
C LEU A 312 -9.57 -5.92 -6.97
N GLN A 313 -9.99 -5.55 -8.18
CA GLN A 313 -9.08 -5.05 -9.22
C GLN A 313 -8.39 -3.75 -8.79
N HIS A 314 -9.13 -2.84 -8.15
CA HIS A 314 -8.56 -1.60 -7.60
C HIS A 314 -7.56 -1.86 -6.46
N VAL A 315 -7.85 -2.81 -5.57
CA VAL A 315 -6.95 -3.20 -4.47
C VAL A 315 -5.67 -3.83 -5.04
N GLN A 316 -5.78 -4.69 -6.05
CA GLN A 316 -4.62 -5.29 -6.72
C GLN A 316 -3.77 -4.25 -7.44
N PHE A 317 -4.41 -3.33 -8.18
CA PHE A 317 -3.71 -2.21 -8.81
C PHE A 317 -2.92 -1.39 -7.78
N ARG A 318 -3.55 -1.04 -6.64
CA ARG A 318 -2.88 -0.30 -5.57
C ARG A 318 -1.76 -1.10 -4.92
N ALA A 319 -1.93 -2.40 -4.73
CA ALA A 319 -0.85 -3.26 -4.23
C ALA A 319 0.36 -3.22 -5.17
N ASN A 320 0.12 -3.33 -6.48
CA ASN A 320 1.19 -3.20 -7.49
C ASN A 320 1.85 -1.83 -7.46
N CYS A 321 1.10 -0.74 -7.23
CA CYS A 321 1.65 0.61 -7.07
C CYS A 321 2.62 0.69 -5.88
N VAL A 322 2.25 0.10 -4.73
CA VAL A 322 3.10 0.07 -3.53
C VAL A 322 4.37 -0.74 -3.80
N ILE A 323 4.24 -1.91 -4.44
CA ILE A 323 5.38 -2.77 -4.79
C ILE A 323 6.33 -2.06 -5.75
N GLU A 324 5.80 -1.34 -6.75
CA GLU A 324 6.60 -0.56 -7.69
C GLU A 324 7.35 0.58 -6.99
N LEU A 325 6.71 1.25 -6.01
CA LEU A 325 7.37 2.32 -5.25
C LEU A 325 8.50 1.79 -4.36
N TYR A 326 8.31 0.64 -3.73
CA TYR A 326 9.37 -0.02 -2.95
C TYR A 326 10.57 -0.43 -3.80
N GLY A 327 10.37 -0.68 -5.10
CA GLY A 327 11.47 -0.96 -6.03
C GLY A 327 12.42 0.22 -6.29
N VAL A 328 12.09 1.42 -5.81
CA VAL A 328 12.99 2.59 -5.94
C VAL A 328 14.23 2.45 -5.06
N ASP A 329 14.08 1.94 -3.84
CA ASP A 329 15.18 1.73 -2.90
C ASP A 329 14.88 0.51 -2.01
N LEU A 330 15.52 -0.62 -2.32
CA LEU A 330 15.30 -1.88 -1.61
C LEU A 330 15.80 -1.88 -0.17
N PRO A 331 16.95 -1.27 0.18
CA PRO A 331 17.43 -1.20 1.57
C PRO A 331 16.44 -0.50 2.51
N THR A 332 15.95 0.69 2.15
CA THR A 332 14.92 1.38 2.93
C THR A 332 13.61 0.58 2.90
N ALA A 333 13.19 0.06 1.74
CA ALA A 333 11.96 -0.73 1.66
C ALA A 333 11.98 -1.97 2.56
N TYR A 334 13.14 -2.63 2.72
CA TYR A 334 13.32 -3.75 3.64
C TYR A 334 13.07 -3.36 5.09
N GLN A 335 13.54 -2.20 5.55
CA GLN A 335 13.31 -1.72 6.92
C GLN A 335 11.81 -1.57 7.21
N HIS A 336 11.06 -0.96 6.28
CA HIS A 336 9.60 -0.86 6.37
C HIS A 336 8.94 -2.25 6.31
N ALA A 337 9.36 -3.12 5.40
CA ALA A 337 8.86 -4.48 5.28
C ALA A 337 9.03 -5.28 6.57
N PHE A 338 10.21 -5.21 7.18
CA PHE A 338 10.52 -5.89 8.42
C PHE A 338 9.58 -5.44 9.55
N VAL A 339 9.42 -4.13 9.75
CA VAL A 339 8.55 -3.58 10.79
C VAL A 339 7.09 -4.01 10.58
N PHE A 340 6.57 -3.85 9.36
CA PHE A 340 5.17 -4.16 9.07
C PHE A 340 4.87 -5.67 9.09
N ILE A 341 5.79 -6.52 8.60
CA ILE A 341 5.65 -7.98 8.69
C ILE A 341 5.73 -8.44 10.14
N ARG A 342 6.63 -7.85 10.95
CA ARG A 342 6.70 -8.12 12.40
C ARG A 342 5.39 -7.77 13.10
N GLN A 343 4.75 -6.64 12.76
CA GLN A 343 3.44 -6.28 13.30
C GLN A 343 2.37 -7.35 12.98
N LEU A 344 2.34 -7.85 11.74
CA LEU A 344 1.43 -8.94 11.36
C LEU A 344 1.70 -10.21 12.17
N ALA A 345 2.97 -10.55 12.42
CA ALA A 345 3.35 -11.67 13.27
C ALA A 345 2.87 -11.51 14.71
N MET A 346 2.97 -10.30 15.27
CA MET A 346 2.51 -10.00 16.63
C MET A 346 1.00 -10.16 16.78
N ILE A 347 0.21 -9.66 15.83
CA ILE A 347 -1.26 -9.84 15.81
C ILE A 347 -1.62 -11.32 15.74
N LEU A 348 -0.92 -12.10 14.91
CA LEU A 348 -1.13 -13.55 14.82
C LEU A 348 -0.75 -14.27 16.13
N ARG A 349 0.38 -13.91 16.75
CA ARG A 349 0.82 -14.45 18.03
C ARG A 349 -0.19 -14.17 19.14
N GLU A 350 -0.75 -12.96 19.18
CA GLU A 350 -1.83 -12.61 20.12
C GLU A 350 -3.04 -13.53 19.93
N ALA A 351 -3.46 -13.76 18.68
CA ALA A 351 -4.57 -14.66 18.37
C ALA A 351 -4.30 -16.12 18.78
N LEU A 352 -3.07 -16.61 18.61
CA LEU A 352 -2.66 -17.96 19.02
C LEU A 352 -2.63 -18.13 20.55
N ASN A 353 -2.21 -17.08 21.27
CA ASN A 353 -2.07 -17.11 22.73
C ASN A 353 -3.39 -16.87 23.45
N ALA A 354 -4.10 -15.78 23.10
CA ALA A 354 -5.34 -15.39 23.78
C ALA A 354 -6.52 -16.31 23.43
N LYS A 355 -6.54 -16.84 22.20
CA LYS A 355 -7.61 -17.71 21.68
C LYS A 355 -9.02 -17.13 21.81
N THR A 356 -9.14 -15.80 21.85
CA THR A 356 -10.42 -15.09 21.94
C THR A 356 -11.02 -14.87 20.55
N LYS A 357 -12.35 -14.74 20.48
CA LYS A 357 -13.04 -14.45 19.21
C LYS A 357 -12.59 -13.12 18.58
N GLU A 358 -12.25 -12.14 19.41
CA GLU A 358 -11.78 -10.82 18.99
C GLU A 358 -10.38 -10.90 18.39
N ALA A 359 -9.46 -11.62 19.02
CA ALA A 359 -8.11 -11.80 18.49
C ALA A 359 -8.13 -12.59 17.16
N PHE A 360 -8.97 -13.63 17.04
CA PHE A 360 -9.17 -14.31 15.75
C PHE A 360 -9.80 -13.40 14.68
N ARG A 361 -10.67 -12.47 15.08
CA ARG A 361 -11.30 -11.52 14.14
C ARG A 361 -10.25 -10.59 13.53
N LYS A 362 -9.31 -10.06 14.33
CA LYS A 362 -8.22 -9.19 13.83
C LYS A 362 -7.42 -9.86 12.71
N VAL A 363 -7.09 -11.14 12.85
CA VAL A 363 -6.37 -11.91 11.82
C VAL A 363 -7.24 -12.22 10.59
N TYR A 364 -8.54 -12.47 10.80
CA TYR A 364 -9.47 -12.89 9.73
C TYR A 364 -10.27 -11.74 9.11
N GLU A 365 -9.72 -10.53 9.18
CA GLU A 365 -10.22 -9.36 8.48
C GLU A 365 -9.52 -9.14 7.13
N TRP A 366 -10.21 -8.48 6.21
CA TRP A 366 -9.67 -8.18 4.88
C TRP A 366 -8.40 -7.33 4.95
N LYS A 367 -8.30 -6.41 5.91
CA LYS A 367 -7.10 -5.58 6.09
C LYS A 367 -5.86 -6.46 6.26
N PHE A 368 -5.90 -7.37 7.25
CA PHE A 368 -4.80 -8.29 7.53
C PHE A 368 -4.46 -9.17 6.33
N MET A 369 -5.48 -9.72 5.68
CA MET A 369 -5.31 -10.59 4.51
C MET A 369 -4.69 -9.85 3.32
N ASN A 370 -5.11 -8.61 3.05
CA ASN A 370 -4.57 -7.79 1.98
C ASN A 370 -3.13 -7.35 2.27
N CYS A 371 -2.77 -7.10 3.53
CA CYS A 371 -1.37 -6.86 3.90
C CYS A 371 -0.50 -8.08 3.58
N LEU A 372 -0.96 -9.30 3.88
CA LEU A 372 -0.23 -10.51 3.50
C LEU A 372 -0.10 -10.64 1.98
N GLU A 373 -1.15 -10.34 1.21
CA GLU A 373 -1.07 -10.38 -0.25
C GLU A 373 -0.13 -9.33 -0.82
N LEU A 374 -0.11 -8.12 -0.26
CA LEU A 374 0.83 -7.06 -0.63
C LEU A 374 2.27 -7.53 -0.42
N TRP A 375 2.60 -8.02 0.79
CA TRP A 375 3.95 -8.49 1.09
C TRP A 375 4.33 -9.73 0.30
N THR A 376 3.37 -10.62 0.03
CA THR A 376 3.57 -11.75 -0.89
C THR A 376 3.95 -11.24 -2.27
N GLY A 377 3.27 -10.20 -2.77
CA GLY A 377 3.60 -9.56 -4.04
C GLY A 377 4.99 -8.92 -4.04
N ALA A 378 5.34 -8.18 -3.00
CA ALA A 378 6.67 -7.57 -2.85
C ALA A 378 7.78 -8.62 -2.83
N ILE A 379 7.60 -9.70 -2.07
CA ILE A 379 8.53 -10.83 -2.04
C ILE A 379 8.56 -11.58 -3.38
N SER A 380 7.45 -11.63 -4.11
CA SER A 380 7.45 -12.24 -5.44
C SER A 380 8.28 -11.43 -6.45
N SER A 381 8.34 -10.11 -6.29
CA SER A 381 9.11 -9.23 -7.17
C SER A 381 10.58 -9.14 -6.77
N TYR A 382 10.87 -9.09 -5.47
CA TYR A 382 12.21 -8.77 -4.95
C TYR A 382 12.80 -9.85 -4.03
N GLY A 383 12.13 -10.98 -3.81
CA GLY A 383 12.56 -12.01 -2.84
C GLY A 383 13.87 -12.73 -3.20
N SER A 384 14.31 -12.59 -4.45
CA SER A 384 15.62 -13.08 -4.93
C SER A 384 16.76 -12.11 -4.60
N GLU A 385 16.46 -10.86 -4.31
CA GLU A 385 17.41 -9.82 -3.90
C GLU A 385 17.89 -10.06 -2.47
N ALA A 386 19.13 -9.67 -2.18
CA ALA A 386 19.77 -9.91 -0.88
C ALA A 386 19.00 -9.25 0.28
N ASP A 387 18.46 -8.05 0.04
CA ASP A 387 17.74 -7.28 1.06
C ASP A 387 16.42 -7.93 1.47
N PHE A 388 15.65 -8.48 0.52
CA PHE A 388 14.31 -9.05 0.79
C PHE A 388 14.34 -10.54 1.14
N ARG A 389 15.45 -11.24 0.88
CA ARG A 389 15.59 -12.66 1.21
C ARG A 389 15.32 -13.01 2.69
N PRO A 390 15.77 -12.21 3.70
CA PRO A 390 15.51 -12.49 5.11
C PRO A 390 14.03 -12.46 5.51
N VAL A 391 13.17 -11.70 4.81
CA VAL A 391 11.73 -11.61 5.13
C VAL A 391 10.87 -12.71 4.48
N VAL A 392 11.41 -13.48 3.52
CA VAL A 392 10.72 -14.59 2.85
C VAL A 392 10.19 -15.61 3.86
N TYR A 393 11.08 -16.14 4.71
CA TYR A 393 10.71 -17.17 5.67
C TYR A 393 9.75 -16.66 6.75
N PRO A 394 9.98 -15.50 7.40
CA PRO A 394 9.02 -14.89 8.32
C PRO A 394 7.62 -14.73 7.72
N LEU A 395 7.49 -14.21 6.49
CA LEU A 395 6.19 -14.04 5.86
C LEU A 395 5.51 -15.39 5.62
N ALA A 396 6.23 -16.37 5.07
CA ALA A 396 5.70 -17.71 4.85
C ALA A 396 5.17 -18.33 6.16
N GLN A 397 5.92 -18.21 7.27
CA GLN A 397 5.49 -18.71 8.58
C GLN A 397 4.21 -18.05 9.09
N ILE A 398 4.07 -16.73 8.91
CA ILE A 398 2.83 -16.01 9.27
C ILE A 398 1.66 -16.57 8.45
N ILE A 399 1.85 -16.74 7.13
CA ILE A 399 0.81 -17.29 6.25
C ILE A 399 0.42 -18.72 6.65
N TYR A 400 1.39 -19.58 7.01
CA TYR A 400 1.13 -20.91 7.55
C TYR A 400 0.33 -20.86 8.85
N GLY A 401 0.71 -19.98 9.78
CA GLY A 401 0.02 -19.83 11.05
C GLY A 401 -1.43 -19.37 10.85
N VAL A 402 -1.67 -18.45 9.92
CA VAL A 402 -3.01 -17.98 9.54
C VAL A 402 -3.85 -19.10 8.94
N ALA A 403 -3.29 -19.89 8.02
CA ALA A 403 -4.00 -21.01 7.40
C ALA A 403 -4.45 -22.07 8.43
N ARG A 404 -3.66 -22.26 9.49
CA ARG A 404 -3.90 -23.26 10.55
C ARG A 404 -4.63 -22.73 11.77
N LEU A 405 -4.83 -21.43 11.88
CA LEU A 405 -5.34 -20.77 13.10
C LEU A 405 -6.69 -21.31 13.56
N VAL A 406 -7.65 -21.47 12.64
CA VAL A 406 -8.98 -22.02 12.96
C VAL A 406 -9.29 -23.23 12.07
N PRO A 407 -9.33 -24.46 12.62
CA PRO A 407 -9.53 -25.70 11.87
C PRO A 407 -11.01 -25.95 11.47
N THR A 408 -11.70 -25.02 10.79
CA THR A 408 -13.10 -25.17 10.34
C THR A 408 -13.28 -24.99 8.82
N ALA A 409 -14.22 -25.75 8.23
CA ALA A 409 -14.58 -25.66 6.81
C ALA A 409 -15.12 -24.28 6.40
N ARG A 410 -15.59 -23.47 7.37
CA ARG A 410 -16.07 -22.11 7.10
C ARG A 410 -15.00 -21.16 6.56
N TYR A 411 -13.72 -21.45 6.82
CA TYR A 411 -12.58 -20.65 6.38
C TYR A 411 -11.78 -21.31 5.25
N PHE A 412 -12.35 -22.29 4.53
CA PHE A 412 -11.72 -22.83 3.32
C PHE A 412 -11.33 -21.78 2.28
N PRO A 413 -12.15 -20.76 1.98
CA PRO A 413 -11.74 -19.70 1.05
C PRO A 413 -10.45 -19.00 1.50
N LEU A 414 -10.34 -18.68 2.80
CA LEU A 414 -9.17 -18.05 3.40
C LEU A 414 -7.95 -18.98 3.35
N ARG A 415 -8.09 -20.27 3.67
CA ARG A 415 -6.98 -21.23 3.54
C ARG A 415 -6.47 -21.37 2.13
N LEU A 416 -7.37 -21.46 1.14
CA LEU A 416 -6.99 -21.53 -0.27
C LEU A 416 -6.22 -20.27 -0.69
N ARG A 417 -6.61 -19.10 -0.18
CA ARG A 417 -5.85 -17.86 -0.41
C ARG A 417 -4.46 -17.92 0.22
N CYS A 418 -4.32 -18.41 1.45
CA CYS A 418 -3.02 -18.65 2.07
C CYS A 418 -2.15 -19.58 1.24
N VAL A 419 -2.70 -20.70 0.75
CA VAL A 419 -1.95 -21.63 -0.09
C VAL A 419 -1.50 -20.99 -1.41
N ARG A 420 -2.35 -20.21 -2.07
CA ARG A 420 -1.98 -19.44 -3.27
C ARG A 420 -0.78 -18.53 -3.03
N MET A 421 -0.79 -17.80 -1.90
CA MET A 421 0.32 -16.93 -1.55
C MET A 421 1.61 -17.73 -1.32
N LEU A 422 1.54 -18.87 -0.62
CA LEU A 422 2.69 -19.75 -0.39
C LEU A 422 3.23 -20.34 -1.70
N ASN A 423 2.36 -20.81 -2.60
CA ASN A 423 2.75 -21.28 -3.93
C ASN A 423 3.41 -20.17 -4.76
N ARG A 424 2.91 -18.92 -4.65
CA ARG A 424 3.51 -17.76 -5.33
C ARG A 424 4.89 -17.41 -4.80
N ILE A 425 5.09 -17.46 -3.47
CA ILE A 425 6.41 -17.27 -2.85
C ILE A 425 7.37 -18.36 -3.28
N ALA A 426 6.93 -19.63 -3.30
CA ALA A 426 7.75 -20.75 -3.74
C ALA A 426 8.21 -20.60 -5.19
N ALA A 427 7.29 -20.24 -6.09
CA ALA A 427 7.59 -20.05 -7.52
C ALA A 427 8.58 -18.90 -7.78
N SER A 428 8.46 -17.80 -7.04
CA SER A 428 9.31 -16.61 -7.24
C SER A 428 10.70 -16.74 -6.63
N THR A 429 10.81 -17.37 -5.46
CA THR A 429 12.07 -17.50 -4.71
C THR A 429 12.85 -18.77 -5.02
N GLY A 430 12.25 -19.71 -5.77
CA GLY A 430 12.81 -21.03 -6.01
C GLY A 430 12.98 -21.87 -4.74
N THR A 431 12.34 -21.48 -3.63
CA THR A 431 12.47 -22.15 -2.33
C THR A 431 11.30 -23.07 -2.07
N PHE A 432 11.60 -24.33 -1.71
CA PHE A 432 10.58 -25.32 -1.41
C PHE A 432 9.72 -24.91 -0.21
N THR A 433 8.42 -24.74 -0.45
CA THR A 433 7.40 -24.39 0.56
C THR A 433 6.33 -25.48 0.59
N PRO A 434 6.28 -26.34 1.64
CA PRO A 434 5.39 -27.50 1.66
C PRO A 434 3.93 -27.12 1.92
N VAL A 435 3.09 -27.01 0.88
CA VAL A 435 1.65 -26.68 1.03
C VAL A 435 0.72 -27.89 0.97
N SER A 436 1.21 -29.03 0.50
CA SER A 436 0.41 -30.23 0.24
C SER A 436 -0.47 -30.64 1.42
N MET A 437 0.05 -30.63 2.65
CA MET A 437 -0.72 -31.02 3.83
C MET A 437 -1.91 -30.09 4.12
N LEU A 438 -1.73 -28.77 3.95
CA LEU A 438 -2.81 -27.80 4.16
C LEU A 438 -4.01 -28.06 3.25
N LEU A 439 -3.73 -28.50 2.02
CA LEU A 439 -4.72 -28.83 1.00
C LEU A 439 -5.37 -30.19 1.25
N LEU A 440 -4.57 -31.21 1.56
CA LEU A 440 -5.06 -32.57 1.79
C LEU A 440 -5.93 -32.66 3.06
N ASP A 441 -5.56 -31.94 4.12
CA ASP A 441 -6.37 -31.82 5.35
C ASP A 441 -7.78 -31.29 5.05
N MET A 442 -7.95 -30.44 4.04
CA MET A 442 -9.28 -29.94 3.65
C MET A 442 -10.15 -31.03 3.04
N LEU A 443 -9.58 -31.91 2.22
CA LEU A 443 -10.32 -33.02 1.57
C LEU A 443 -10.82 -34.06 2.57
N GLU A 444 -10.14 -34.19 3.70
CA GLU A 444 -10.49 -35.14 4.75
C GLU A 444 -11.67 -34.68 5.62
N MET A 445 -12.02 -33.40 5.55
CA MET A 445 -13.15 -32.86 6.28
C MET A 445 -14.47 -33.43 5.75
N LYS A 446 -15.40 -33.71 6.68
CA LYS A 446 -16.69 -34.36 6.40
C LYS A 446 -17.51 -33.59 5.37
N GLU A 447 -17.34 -32.27 5.32
CA GLU A 447 -18.01 -31.33 4.43
C GLU A 447 -17.64 -31.54 2.95
N LEU A 448 -16.44 -32.02 2.61
CA LEU A 448 -16.03 -32.27 1.21
C LEU A 448 -16.10 -33.75 0.82
N ASN A 449 -16.04 -34.65 1.81
CA ASN A 449 -16.07 -36.10 1.57
C ASN A 449 -17.50 -36.65 1.35
N ARG A 450 -18.52 -35.96 1.85
CA ARG A 450 -19.92 -36.38 1.72
C ARG A 450 -20.68 -35.62 0.64
N PRO A 451 -21.69 -36.24 -0.01
CA PRO A 451 -22.57 -35.55 -0.94
C PRO A 451 -23.23 -34.31 -0.32
N ALA A 452 -23.41 -33.27 -1.15
CA ALA A 452 -24.13 -32.06 -0.78
C ALA A 452 -25.56 -32.38 -0.31
N THR A 453 -25.99 -31.73 0.76
CA THR A 453 -27.34 -31.86 1.35
C THR A 453 -28.17 -30.58 1.23
N GLY A 454 -27.56 -29.47 0.82
CA GLY A 454 -28.15 -28.13 0.77
C GLY A 454 -28.52 -27.65 -0.64
N GLY A 455 -28.76 -28.56 -1.59
CA GLY A 455 -29.12 -28.23 -2.97
C GLY A 455 -27.95 -27.67 -3.81
N VAL A 456 -28.27 -27.10 -4.98
CA VAL A 456 -27.28 -26.59 -5.96
C VAL A 456 -26.51 -25.39 -5.38
N GLY A 457 -27.21 -24.45 -4.76
CA GLY A 457 -26.63 -23.21 -4.23
C GLY A 457 -26.28 -22.18 -5.30
N LYS A 458 -25.87 -20.99 -4.86
CA LYS A 458 -25.39 -19.91 -5.73
C LYS A 458 -23.94 -20.17 -6.15
N ALA A 459 -23.55 -19.74 -7.35
CA ALA A 459 -22.14 -19.66 -7.73
C ALA A 459 -21.37 -18.76 -6.75
N LEU A 460 -20.19 -19.22 -6.32
CA LEU A 460 -19.36 -18.54 -5.34
C LEU A 460 -17.99 -18.29 -5.93
N ASP A 461 -17.54 -17.05 -5.88
CA ASP A 461 -16.14 -16.73 -6.12
C ASP A 461 -15.38 -16.78 -4.80
N LEU A 462 -14.54 -17.81 -4.63
CA LEU A 462 -13.71 -17.99 -3.44
C LEU A 462 -12.65 -16.88 -3.30
N ARG A 463 -12.39 -16.09 -4.35
CA ARG A 463 -11.48 -14.94 -4.33
C ARG A 463 -12.11 -13.66 -3.77
N THR A 464 -13.39 -13.65 -3.45
CA THR A 464 -14.05 -12.46 -2.85
C THR A 464 -14.67 -12.76 -1.48
N ILE A 465 -14.33 -13.91 -0.89
CA ILE A 465 -14.91 -14.38 0.38
C ILE A 465 -13.79 -14.88 1.29
N LEU A 466 -13.81 -14.49 2.56
CA LEU A 466 -12.94 -15.07 3.60
C LEU A 466 -13.65 -16.16 4.42
N LYS A 467 -14.96 -16.00 4.62
CA LYS A 467 -15.77 -16.84 5.51
C LYS A 467 -17.13 -17.14 4.91
N VAL A 468 -17.53 -18.41 4.93
CA VAL A 468 -18.86 -18.83 4.48
C VAL A 468 -19.84 -19.09 5.64
N SER A 469 -21.13 -19.05 5.32
CA SER A 469 -22.21 -19.38 6.26
C SER A 469 -22.35 -20.90 6.43
N LYS A 470 -22.95 -21.37 7.54
CA LYS A 470 -23.17 -22.81 7.76
C LYS A 470 -24.07 -23.47 6.70
N PRO A 471 -25.16 -22.84 6.21
CA PRO A 471 -25.93 -23.36 5.08
C PRO A 471 -25.11 -23.50 3.80
N THR A 472 -24.25 -22.52 3.50
CA THR A 472 -23.42 -22.52 2.28
C THR A 472 -22.48 -23.72 2.23
N LEU A 473 -21.98 -24.20 3.37
CA LEU A 473 -21.13 -25.40 3.42
C LEU A 473 -21.79 -26.66 2.85
N LYS A 474 -23.12 -26.72 2.86
CA LYS A 474 -23.90 -27.89 2.42
C LYS A 474 -24.25 -27.83 0.94
N THR A 475 -23.99 -26.71 0.26
CA THR A 475 -24.38 -26.55 -1.15
C THR A 475 -23.40 -27.26 -2.06
N ARG A 476 -23.92 -27.73 -3.19
CA ARG A 476 -23.12 -28.40 -4.23
C ARG A 476 -22.08 -27.45 -4.83
N ALA A 477 -22.47 -26.22 -5.15
CA ALA A 477 -21.58 -25.23 -5.75
C ALA A 477 -20.36 -24.91 -4.86
N PHE A 478 -20.55 -24.84 -3.53
CA PHE A 478 -19.43 -24.61 -2.61
C PHE A 478 -18.49 -25.81 -2.55
N GLN A 479 -19.03 -27.03 -2.38
CA GLN A 479 -18.21 -28.25 -2.37
C GLN A 479 -17.41 -28.40 -3.66
N GLU A 480 -18.04 -28.18 -4.82
CA GLU A 480 -17.39 -28.25 -6.13
C GLU A 480 -16.27 -27.22 -6.25
N ALA A 481 -16.54 -25.94 -5.95
CA ALA A 481 -15.54 -24.89 -6.01
C ALA A 481 -14.33 -25.18 -5.10
N CYS A 482 -14.57 -25.64 -3.87
CA CYS A 482 -13.49 -25.97 -2.94
C CYS A 482 -12.65 -27.17 -3.39
N VAL A 483 -13.29 -28.27 -3.81
CA VAL A 483 -12.56 -29.47 -4.23
C VAL A 483 -11.74 -29.20 -5.48
N LEU A 484 -12.30 -28.50 -6.47
CA LEU A 484 -11.58 -28.14 -7.69
C LEU A 484 -10.42 -27.18 -7.38
N SER A 485 -10.64 -26.15 -6.55
CA SER A 485 -9.55 -25.28 -6.12
C SER A 485 -8.44 -26.04 -5.40
N VAL A 486 -8.75 -27.04 -4.57
CA VAL A 486 -7.72 -27.87 -3.92
C VAL A 486 -6.90 -28.64 -4.96
N VAL A 487 -7.55 -29.20 -5.98
CA VAL A 487 -6.87 -29.90 -7.07
C VAL A 487 -5.96 -28.94 -7.84
N ASP A 488 -6.46 -27.76 -8.20
CA ASP A 488 -5.71 -26.74 -8.94
C ASP A 488 -4.47 -26.27 -8.15
N GLU A 489 -4.63 -25.93 -6.86
CA GLU A 489 -3.50 -25.46 -6.04
C GLU A 489 -2.47 -26.57 -5.73
N LEU A 490 -2.91 -27.83 -5.65
CA LEU A 490 -2.01 -28.96 -5.45
C LEU A 490 -1.27 -29.30 -6.75
N ALA A 491 -1.96 -29.21 -7.90
CA ALA A 491 -1.36 -29.34 -9.21
C ALA A 491 -0.28 -28.27 -9.43
N GLU A 492 -0.61 -27.01 -9.16
CA GLU A 492 0.33 -25.87 -9.22
C GLU A 492 1.57 -26.14 -8.35
N HIS A 493 1.37 -26.53 -7.08
CA HIS A 493 2.47 -26.87 -6.18
C HIS A 493 3.36 -27.98 -6.75
N LEU A 494 2.78 -29.08 -7.23
CA LEU A 494 3.54 -30.22 -7.76
C LEU A 494 4.23 -29.88 -9.09
N ALA A 495 3.61 -29.04 -9.92
CA ALA A 495 4.17 -28.57 -11.18
C ALA A 495 5.50 -27.83 -10.96
N GLN A 496 5.56 -26.96 -9.95
CA GLN A 496 6.76 -26.19 -9.61
C GLN A 496 7.96 -27.08 -9.28
N TRP A 497 7.73 -28.28 -8.75
CA TRP A 497 8.79 -29.23 -8.37
C TRP A 497 8.89 -30.41 -9.33
N SER A 498 8.20 -30.37 -10.48
CA SER A 498 8.10 -31.51 -11.41
C SER A 498 9.46 -31.97 -11.95
N TYR A 499 10.38 -31.05 -12.16
CA TYR A 499 11.74 -31.34 -12.61
C TYR A 499 12.72 -31.62 -11.48
N SER A 500 12.28 -31.58 -10.21
CA SER A 500 13.17 -31.82 -9.08
C SER A 500 13.61 -33.28 -9.02
N ILE A 501 14.89 -33.50 -8.72
CA ILE A 501 15.43 -34.80 -8.34
C ILE A 501 14.90 -35.26 -6.97
N ALA A 502 13.85 -34.66 -6.39
CA ALA A 502 13.12 -35.15 -5.21
C ALA A 502 11.62 -35.42 -5.50
N PHE A 503 11.17 -35.30 -6.76
CA PHE A 503 9.75 -35.30 -7.10
C PHE A 503 8.96 -36.56 -6.69
N PRO A 504 9.42 -37.80 -6.94
CA PRO A 504 8.74 -39.02 -6.50
C PRO A 504 8.56 -39.10 -4.99
N GLU A 505 9.54 -38.67 -4.19
CA GLU A 505 9.41 -38.62 -2.72
C GLU A 505 8.43 -37.51 -2.29
N LEU A 506 8.51 -36.34 -2.93
CA LEU A 506 7.67 -35.18 -2.65
C LEU A 506 6.19 -35.45 -2.96
N SER A 507 5.92 -36.13 -4.08
CA SER A 507 4.57 -36.40 -4.59
C SER A 507 3.94 -37.69 -4.04
N PHE A 508 4.71 -38.55 -3.37
CA PHE A 508 4.24 -39.83 -2.83
C PHE A 508 3.06 -39.64 -1.85
N ILE A 509 3.22 -38.77 -0.85
CA ILE A 509 2.17 -38.53 0.15
C ILE A 509 0.91 -37.93 -0.49
N PRO A 510 1.00 -36.87 -1.32
CA PRO A 510 -0.14 -36.40 -2.10
C PRO A 510 -0.85 -37.53 -2.86
N ALA A 511 -0.13 -38.35 -3.63
CA ALA A 511 -0.73 -39.43 -4.41
C ALA A 511 -1.50 -40.44 -3.52
N VAL A 512 -0.92 -40.85 -2.39
CA VAL A 512 -1.55 -41.79 -1.44
C VAL A 512 -2.83 -41.19 -0.83
N ARG A 513 -2.79 -39.93 -0.39
CA ARG A 513 -3.95 -39.25 0.21
C ARG A 513 -5.06 -39.02 -0.81
N LEU A 514 -4.72 -38.64 -2.05
CA LEU A 514 -5.68 -38.51 -3.14
C LEU A 514 -6.37 -39.85 -3.46
N ARG A 515 -5.61 -40.96 -3.52
CA ARG A 515 -6.19 -42.32 -3.69
C ARG A 515 -7.13 -42.68 -2.55
N SER A 516 -6.76 -42.33 -1.30
CA SER A 516 -7.63 -42.54 -0.14
C SER A 516 -8.94 -41.75 -0.25
N PHE A 517 -8.87 -40.49 -0.70
CA PHE A 517 -10.05 -39.66 -0.90
C PHE A 517 -10.97 -40.21 -2.01
N CYS A 518 -10.41 -40.70 -3.11
CA CYS A 518 -11.18 -41.36 -4.18
C CYS A 518 -12.01 -42.55 -3.66
N LYS A 519 -11.45 -43.32 -2.72
CA LYS A 519 -12.14 -44.46 -2.08
C LYS A 519 -13.25 -44.00 -1.12
N SER A 520 -13.06 -42.90 -0.41
CA SER A 520 -14.03 -42.43 0.59
C SER A 520 -15.18 -41.61 0.01
N THR A 521 -14.91 -40.76 -0.98
CA THR A 521 -15.93 -39.88 -1.56
C THR A 521 -16.94 -40.70 -2.34
N LYS A 522 -18.22 -40.30 -2.30
CA LYS A 522 -19.30 -40.91 -3.12
C LYS A 522 -19.54 -40.17 -4.45
N VAL A 523 -18.81 -39.07 -4.67
CA VAL A 523 -19.09 -38.13 -5.75
C VAL A 523 -18.16 -38.38 -6.94
N GLU A 524 -18.72 -38.89 -8.05
CA GLU A 524 -17.92 -39.37 -9.19
C GLU A 524 -17.09 -38.28 -9.89
N ARG A 525 -17.63 -37.07 -10.03
CA ARG A 525 -16.89 -35.92 -10.59
C ARG A 525 -15.60 -35.62 -9.81
N PHE A 526 -15.63 -35.73 -8.47
CA PHE A 526 -14.44 -35.51 -7.64
C PHE A 526 -13.44 -36.63 -7.85
N ARG A 527 -13.90 -37.89 -7.93
CA ARG A 527 -13.03 -39.01 -8.28
C ARG A 527 -12.39 -38.86 -9.65
N LYS A 528 -13.10 -38.32 -10.64
CA LYS A 528 -12.55 -38.08 -11.99
C LYS A 528 -11.41 -37.06 -11.94
N ALA A 529 -11.62 -35.90 -11.31
CA ALA A 529 -10.59 -34.86 -11.18
C ALA A 529 -9.35 -35.37 -10.42
N MET A 530 -9.56 -36.09 -9.31
CA MET A 530 -8.48 -36.64 -8.49
C MET A 530 -7.69 -37.73 -9.23
N ARG A 531 -8.38 -38.62 -9.96
CA ARG A 531 -7.72 -39.66 -10.79
C ARG A 531 -6.88 -39.05 -11.90
N GLU A 532 -7.35 -37.97 -12.52
CA GLU A 532 -6.56 -37.26 -13.52
C GLU A 532 -5.29 -36.69 -12.92
N LEU A 533 -5.37 -36.00 -11.77
CA LEU A 533 -4.17 -35.51 -11.07
C LEU A 533 -3.22 -36.64 -10.67
N ILE A 534 -3.74 -37.76 -10.13
CA ILE A 534 -2.93 -38.93 -9.77
C ILE A 534 -2.19 -39.48 -11.00
N ARG A 535 -2.88 -39.59 -12.15
CA ARG A 535 -2.29 -40.06 -13.40
C ARG A 535 -1.10 -39.18 -13.82
N GLN A 536 -1.24 -37.87 -13.70
CA GLN A 536 -0.17 -36.91 -14.02
C GLN A 536 1.02 -37.05 -13.05
N ILE A 537 0.75 -37.20 -11.76
CA ILE A 537 1.79 -37.43 -10.74
C ILE A 537 2.58 -38.70 -11.04
N GLU A 538 1.89 -39.81 -11.35
CA GLU A 538 2.51 -41.10 -11.67
C GLU A 538 3.34 -41.04 -12.94
N ALA A 539 2.84 -40.38 -13.99
CA ALA A 539 3.58 -40.15 -15.22
C ALA A 539 4.87 -39.35 -14.96
N ASN A 540 4.82 -38.29 -14.15
CA ASN A 540 6.02 -37.53 -13.81
C ASN A 540 7.00 -38.31 -12.94
N CYS A 541 6.49 -39.12 -12.01
CA CYS A 541 7.33 -39.99 -11.20
C CYS A 541 8.11 -40.98 -12.07
N GLN A 542 7.45 -41.58 -13.06
CA GLN A 542 8.09 -42.50 -14.01
C GLN A 542 9.16 -41.78 -14.83
N PHE A 543 8.81 -40.65 -15.46
CA PHE A 543 9.75 -39.83 -16.22
C PHE A 543 10.98 -39.40 -15.40
N THR A 544 10.74 -38.91 -14.19
CA THR A 544 11.81 -38.47 -13.28
C THR A 544 12.69 -39.63 -12.85
N ASN A 545 12.10 -40.79 -12.53
CA ASN A 545 12.85 -41.98 -12.12
C ASN A 545 13.69 -42.57 -13.26
N GLU A 546 13.18 -42.61 -14.48
CA GLU A 546 13.95 -43.03 -15.67
C GLU A 546 15.20 -42.17 -15.85
N ARG A 547 15.05 -40.84 -15.69
CA ARG A 547 16.17 -39.89 -15.77
C ARG A 547 17.12 -40.03 -14.59
N ARG A 548 16.61 -40.23 -13.36
CA ARG A 548 17.44 -40.51 -12.18
C ARG A 548 18.32 -41.75 -12.33
N MET A 549 17.82 -42.81 -12.96
CA MET A 549 18.62 -44.02 -13.21
C MET A 549 19.84 -43.77 -14.10
N SER A 550 19.83 -42.71 -14.91
CA SER A 550 20.95 -42.32 -15.78
C SER A 550 21.98 -41.40 -15.10
N ILE A 551 21.75 -41.00 -13.86
CA ILE A 551 22.60 -40.07 -13.12
C ILE A 551 23.70 -40.81 -12.36
N SER A 552 24.92 -40.28 -12.41
CA SER A 552 26.07 -40.75 -11.64
C SER A 552 26.49 -39.81 -10.49
N PHE A 553 25.90 -38.62 -10.38
CA PHE A 553 26.23 -37.65 -9.32
C PHE A 553 25.42 -37.89 -8.05
N LEU A 554 25.99 -37.51 -6.91
CA LEU A 554 25.36 -37.64 -5.59
C LEU A 554 24.37 -36.48 -5.34
N PRO A 555 23.38 -36.64 -4.43
CA PRO A 555 22.38 -35.59 -4.16
C PRO A 555 22.95 -34.24 -3.69
N ASN A 556 24.15 -34.22 -3.11
CA ASN A 556 24.84 -33.00 -2.65
C ASN A 556 25.70 -32.34 -3.73
N ASP A 557 25.76 -32.91 -4.94
CA ASP A 557 26.48 -32.33 -6.06
C ASP A 557 25.71 -31.11 -6.61
N PRO A 558 26.35 -29.96 -6.88
CA PRO A 558 25.73 -28.82 -7.55
C PRO A 558 25.01 -29.20 -8.87
N ALA A 559 25.47 -30.25 -9.56
CA ALA A 559 24.82 -30.79 -10.76
C ALA A 559 23.36 -31.24 -10.50
N ALA A 560 23.02 -31.61 -9.27
CA ALA A 560 21.66 -31.98 -8.88
C ALA A 560 20.67 -30.81 -8.97
N ALA A 561 21.13 -29.56 -8.81
CA ALA A 561 20.30 -28.37 -8.98
C ALA A 561 19.92 -28.17 -10.45
N SER A 562 20.83 -28.50 -11.38
CA SER A 562 20.59 -28.42 -12.83
C SER A 562 19.87 -29.64 -13.43
N PHE A 563 19.34 -30.53 -12.60
CA PHE A 563 18.66 -31.74 -13.07
C PHE A 563 17.43 -31.38 -13.91
N LEU A 564 17.44 -31.81 -15.18
CA LEU A 564 16.40 -31.57 -16.19
C LEU A 564 16.19 -30.11 -16.63
N GLU A 565 17.05 -29.15 -16.25
CA GLU A 565 16.95 -27.75 -16.70
C GLU A 565 17.10 -27.60 -18.24
N VAL A 566 17.83 -28.51 -18.90
CA VAL A 566 18.00 -28.52 -20.37
C VAL A 566 16.72 -28.96 -21.12
N CYS A 567 15.76 -29.57 -20.42
CA CYS A 567 14.48 -30.03 -20.99
C CYS A 567 13.38 -28.95 -20.94
N THR A 568 13.67 -27.75 -20.42
CA THR A 568 12.71 -26.65 -20.20
C THR A 568 12.00 -26.14 -21.47
N PHE A 569 12.53 -26.42 -22.67
CA PHE A 569 11.87 -26.10 -23.95
C PHE A 569 10.63 -26.94 -24.26
N HIS A 570 10.30 -27.95 -23.45
CA HIS A 570 9.07 -28.73 -23.58
C HIS A 570 8.24 -28.59 -22.31
N ASN A 571 7.41 -27.55 -22.26
CA ASN A 571 6.36 -27.34 -21.25
C ASN A 571 5.27 -28.42 -21.38
N PHE A 572 5.61 -29.69 -21.10
CA PHE A 572 4.73 -30.84 -21.33
C PHE A 572 3.81 -31.14 -20.14
N PHE A 573 4.03 -30.53 -18.97
CA PHE A 573 3.48 -31.04 -17.72
C PHE A 573 2.12 -30.49 -17.29
N PHE A 574 1.75 -29.27 -17.69
CA PHE A 574 0.46 -28.66 -17.34
C PHE A 574 -0.08 -27.70 -18.41
N SER A 575 -0.09 -28.10 -19.68
CA SER A 575 -0.96 -27.44 -20.68
C SER A 575 -2.42 -27.83 -20.41
N LEU A 576 -3.01 -27.27 -19.36
CA LEU A 576 -4.47 -27.17 -19.26
C LEU A 576 -4.94 -26.31 -20.45
N PRO A 577 -5.90 -26.78 -21.27
CA PRO A 577 -6.51 -25.91 -22.25
C PRO A 577 -7.26 -24.80 -21.49
N LEU A 578 -6.83 -23.56 -21.73
CA LEU A 578 -7.55 -22.34 -21.34
C LEU A 578 -9.00 -22.36 -21.82
#